data_AF-A0A183J4R8-F1
#
_entry.id   AF-A0A183J4R8-F1
#
_cell.length_a   1.000
_cell.length_b   1.000
_cell.length_c   1.000
_cell.angle_alpha   90.00
_cell.angle_beta   90.00
_cell.angle_gamma   90.00
#
_symmetry.space_group_name_H-M   'P 1'
#
loop_
_entity.id
_entity.type
_entity.pdbx_description
1 polymer ?
#
loop_
_entity_poly.entity_id
_entity_poly.type
_entity_poly.pdbx_seq_one_letter_code
_entity_poly.pdbx_strand_id
1 'polypeptide(L)'
;MSFAFILLGDYYNIYKTTKSDVGYFLAVFVIYAAIIMMVTIRMNFMLSATILSLLIGLLLLCVESFLNEGREVKIAASWILIFSSVCSLYIVAHIHLHDVYKRDVLPVGKPPVEVLHAWYCRHCSRR
;
A
#
# COMPACT_ATOMS: atom_id res chain seq x y z
N MET A 1 2.39 12.67 5.75
CA MET A 1 2.68 14.07 6.15
C MET A 1 3.25 14.15 7.56
N SER A 2 2.67 13.49 8.57
CA SER A 2 3.16 13.56 9.96
C SER A 2 4.61 13.09 10.14
N PHE A 3 5.06 12.09 9.38
CA PHE A 3 6.45 11.62 9.41
C PHE A 3 7.48 12.71 9.02
N ALA A 4 7.14 13.58 8.06
CA ALA A 4 8.04 14.65 7.63
C ALA A 4 8.23 15.72 8.72
N PHE A 5 7.17 16.03 9.47
CA PHE A 5 7.23 16.98 10.58
C PHE A 5 8.10 16.47 11.75
N ILE A 6 8.08 15.16 12.02
CA ILE A 6 8.93 14.54 13.05
C ILE A 6 10.41 14.71 12.68
N LEU A 7 10.79 14.44 11.43
CA LEU A 7 12.16 14.63 10.96
C LEU A 7 12.58 16.11 10.94
N LEU A 8 11.65 17.01 10.62
CA LEU A 8 11.92 18.45 10.64
C LEU A 8 12.12 18.95 12.08
N GLY A 9 11.31 18.48 13.04
CA GLY A 9 11.43 18.84 14.45
C GLY A 9 12.74 18.39 15.10
N ASP A 10 13.29 17.26 14.66
CA ASP A 10 14.61 16.78 15.06
C ASP A 10 15.74 17.64 14.46
N TYR A 11 15.63 18.02 13.18
CA TYR A 11 16.59 18.91 12.52
C TYR A 11 16.69 20.29 13.21
N TYR A 12 15.55 20.86 13.60
CA TYR A 12 15.50 22.13 14.33
C TYR A 12 15.81 22.00 15.84
N ASN A 13 16.16 20.81 16.34
CA ASN A 13 16.44 20.51 17.76
C ASN A 13 15.29 20.88 18.74
N ILE A 14 14.06 21.03 18.23
CA ILE A 14 12.89 21.38 19.04
C ILE A 14 12.37 20.13 19.78
N TYR A 15 12.48 18.96 19.16
CA TYR A 15 12.13 17.66 19.75
C TYR A 15 13.19 16.62 19.42
N LYS A 16 13.88 16.10 20.45
CA LYS A 16 14.85 15.01 20.29
C LYS A 16 14.08 13.71 20.11
N THR A 17 13.97 13.26 18.87
CA THR A 17 13.13 12.10 18.54
C THR A 17 13.87 10.81 18.88
N THR A 18 13.34 10.02 19.81
CA THR A 18 13.88 8.68 20.07
C THR A 18 13.35 7.71 19.02
N LYS A 19 14.21 6.83 18.51
CA LYS A 19 13.88 5.88 17.42
C LYS A 19 12.69 4.96 17.76
N SER A 20 12.48 4.68 19.05
CA SER A 20 11.36 3.89 19.53
C SER A 20 10.00 4.54 19.23
N ASP A 21 9.91 5.87 19.34
CA ASP A 21 8.65 6.61 19.12
C ASP A 21 8.19 6.54 17.65
N VAL A 22 9.15 6.53 16.73
CA VAL A 22 8.92 6.40 15.29
C VAL A 22 8.41 5.00 14.94
N GLY A 23 8.93 3.95 15.60
CA GLY A 23 8.48 2.58 15.45
C GLY A 23 7.02 2.38 15.86
N TYR A 24 6.61 2.91 17.02
CA TYR A 24 5.21 2.86 17.46
C TYR A 24 4.27 3.63 16.53
N PHE A 25 4.71 4.79 16.01
CA PHE A 25 3.94 5.54 15.01
C PHE A 25 3.71 4.71 13.73
N LEU A 26 4.75 4.05 13.22
CA LEU A 26 4.66 3.17 12.04
C LEU A 26 3.77 1.95 12.29
N ALA A 27 3.81 1.36 13.49
CA ALA A 27 2.98 0.21 13.85
C ALA A 27 1.47 0.51 13.77
N VAL A 28 1.03 1.70 14.23
CA VAL A 28 -0.37 2.13 14.11
C VAL A 28 -0.79 2.25 12.64
N PHE A 29 0.10 2.76 11.78
CA PHE A 29 -0.16 2.83 10.34
C PHE A 29 -0.24 1.45 9.67
N VAL A 30 0.52 0.46 10.13
CA VAL A 30 0.42 -0.92 9.65
C VAL A 30 -0.96 -1.50 9.98
N ILE A 31 -1.46 -1.28 11.20
CA ILE A 31 -2.80 -1.72 11.61
C ILE A 31 -3.87 -1.06 10.75
N TYR A 32 -3.74 0.25 10.51
CA TYR A 32 -4.64 0.98 9.62
C TYR A 32 -4.65 0.43 8.19
N ALA A 33 -3.48 0.17 7.61
CA ALA A 33 -3.35 -0.43 6.30
C ALA A 33 -3.96 -1.84 6.22
N ALA A 34 -3.83 -2.63 7.28
CA ALA A 34 -4.44 -3.96 7.36
C ALA A 34 -5.97 -3.91 7.36
N ILE A 35 -6.56 -2.91 8.02
CA ILE A 35 -8.03 -2.71 8.01
C ILE A 35 -8.51 -2.32 6.61
N ILE A 36 -7.82 -1.38 5.96
CA ILE A 36 -8.17 -0.95 4.59
C ILE A 36 -7.98 -2.07 3.57
N MET A 37 -6.99 -2.94 3.78
CA MET A 37 -6.77 -4.09 2.92
C MET A 37 -8.06 -4.92 2.79
N MET A 38 -8.77 -5.17 3.88
CA MET A 38 -10.04 -5.92 3.85
C MET A 38 -11.13 -5.22 3.02
N VAL A 39 -11.19 -3.89 3.07
CA VAL A 39 -12.16 -3.09 2.31
C VAL A 39 -11.87 -3.13 0.81
N THR A 40 -10.59 -3.06 0.42
CA THR A 40 -10.19 -2.95 -0.99
C THR A 40 -10.43 -4.20 -1.82
N ILE A 41 -10.56 -5.39 -1.20
CA ILE A 41 -10.88 -6.65 -1.89
C ILE A 41 -12.21 -6.57 -2.66
N ARG A 42 -13.14 -5.70 -2.21
CA ARG A 42 -14.44 -5.49 -2.85
C ARG A 42 -14.42 -4.46 -3.99
N MET A 43 -13.39 -3.63 -4.08
CA MET A 43 -13.37 -2.49 -5.00
C MET A 43 -12.76 -2.86 -6.35
N ASN A 44 -11.44 -3.07 -6.41
CA ASN A 44 -10.71 -3.32 -7.65
C ASN A 44 -9.45 -4.16 -7.36
N PHE A 45 -9.06 -5.04 -8.28
CA PHE A 45 -7.88 -5.91 -8.09
C PHE A 45 -6.59 -5.09 -7.92
N MET A 46 -6.42 -4.07 -8.75
CA MET A 46 -5.22 -3.24 -8.76
C MET A 46 -5.08 -2.38 -7.49
N LEU A 47 -6.23 -1.96 -6.93
CA LEU A 47 -6.26 -1.24 -5.65
C LEU A 47 -5.84 -2.15 -4.49
N SER A 48 -6.35 -3.38 -4.48
CA SER A 48 -5.98 -4.38 -3.46
C SER A 48 -4.48 -4.72 -3.52
N ALA A 49 -3.91 -4.89 -4.72
CA ALA A 49 -2.48 -5.13 -4.89
C ALA A 49 -1.62 -3.95 -4.39
N THR A 50 -2.08 -2.71 -4.62
CA THR A 50 -1.37 -1.50 -4.16
C THR A 50 -1.33 -1.42 -2.64
N ILE A 51 -2.47 -1.65 -1.97
CA ILE A 51 -2.53 -1.64 -0.50
C ILE A 51 -1.77 -2.81 0.12
N LEU A 52 -1.77 -3.99 -0.50
CA LEU A 52 -0.95 -5.12 -0.05
C LEU A 52 0.55 -4.80 -0.13
N SER A 53 1.00 -4.22 -1.25
CA SER A 53 2.40 -3.81 -1.41
C SER A 53 2.80 -2.76 -0.39
N LEU A 54 1.92 -1.80 -0.10
CA LEU A 54 2.13 -0.79 0.93
C LEU A 54 2.21 -1.43 2.32
N LEU A 55 1.32 -2.38 2.64
CA LEU A 55 1.32 -3.10 3.93
C LEU A 55 2.65 -3.84 4.14
N ILE A 56 3.12 -4.59 3.14
CA ILE A 56 4.44 -5.27 3.19
C ILE A 56 5.56 -4.24 3.38
N GLY A 57 5.55 -3.14 2.63
CA GLY A 57 6.59 -2.11 2.72
C GLY A 57 6.66 -1.44 4.08
N LEU A 58 5.49 -1.17 4.68
CA LEU A 58 5.40 -0.54 5.99
C LEU A 58 5.77 -1.50 7.12
N LEU A 59 5.49 -2.80 6.96
CA LEU A 59 5.87 -3.83 7.93
C LEU A 59 7.39 -4.04 7.94
N LEU A 60 8.04 -4.11 6.78
CA LEU A 60 9.51 -4.14 6.69
C LEU A 60 10.15 -2.88 7.32
N LEU A 61 9.57 -1.70 7.09
CA LEU A 61 10.07 -0.45 7.65
C LEU A 61 9.87 -0.36 9.17
N CYS A 62 8.83 -1.01 9.70
CA CYS A 62 8.56 -1.12 11.13
C CYS A 62 9.65 -1.95 11.83
N VAL A 63 9.98 -3.13 11.28
CA VAL A 63 11.06 -3.99 11.79
C VAL A 63 12.40 -3.26 11.81
N GLU A 64 12.72 -2.51 10.75
CA GLU A 64 13.95 -1.70 10.68
C GLU A 64 14.04 -0.62 11.77
N SER A 65 12.92 0.01 12.10
CA SER A 65 12.88 1.06 13.13
C SER A 65 13.13 0.51 14.54
N PHE A 66 12.87 -0.78 14.77
CA PHE A 66 13.10 -1.45 16.05
C PHE A 66 14.44 -2.18 16.15
N LEU A 67 14.88 -2.88 15.08
CA LEU A 67 16.04 -3.77 15.17
C LEU A 67 17.37 -3.13 14.80
N ASN A 68 17.41 -1.97 14.12
CA ASN A 68 18.65 -1.23 13.86
C ASN A 68 19.74 -2.06 13.15
N GLU A 69 19.38 -3.13 12.44
CA GLU A 69 20.29 -4.06 11.76
C GLU A 69 19.69 -4.55 10.44
N GLY A 70 20.00 -3.87 9.34
CA GLY A 70 19.63 -4.34 8.01
C GLY A 70 19.55 -3.29 6.92
N ARG A 71 20.70 -2.77 6.44
CA ARG A 71 20.72 -1.94 5.21
C ARG A 71 19.95 -2.62 4.06
N GLU A 72 20.00 -3.96 4.02
CA GLU A 72 19.26 -4.86 3.13
C GLU A 72 17.73 -4.70 3.23
N VAL A 73 17.18 -4.64 4.44
CA VAL A 73 15.73 -4.61 4.67
C VAL A 73 15.15 -3.24 4.28
N LYS A 74 15.92 -2.16 4.47
CA LYS A 74 15.56 -0.83 3.95
C LYS A 74 15.50 -0.78 2.44
N ILE A 75 16.43 -1.47 1.75
CA ILE A 75 16.46 -1.50 0.28
C ILE A 75 15.24 -2.27 -0.24
N ALA A 76 14.93 -3.42 0.37
CA ALA A 76 13.75 -4.21 0.04
C ALA A 76 12.45 -3.43 0.27
N ALA A 77 12.33 -2.75 1.41
CA ALA A 77 11.18 -1.88 1.72
C ALA A 77 11.02 -0.77 0.68
N SER A 78 12.13 -0.11 0.32
CA SER A 78 12.11 0.99 -0.66
C SER A 78 11.63 0.51 -2.03
N TRP A 79 12.07 -0.66 -2.48
CA TRP A 79 11.66 -1.21 -3.78
C TRP A 79 10.15 -1.47 -3.85
N ILE A 80 9.57 -2.06 -2.80
CA ILE A 80 8.13 -2.34 -2.73
C ILE A 80 7.30 -1.05 -2.64
N LEU A 81 7.82 -0.01 -1.98
CA LEU A 81 7.15 1.27 -1.82
C LEU A 81 7.18 2.08 -3.13
N ILE A 82 8.27 2.03 -3.88
CA ILE A 82 8.35 2.61 -5.23
C ILE A 82 7.30 1.95 -6.13
N PHE A 83 7.21 0.61 -6.10
CA PHE A 83 6.20 -0.13 -6.85
C PHE A 83 4.77 0.30 -6.46
N SER A 84 4.48 0.43 -5.16
CA SER A 84 3.18 0.93 -4.67
C SER A 84 2.85 2.33 -5.19
N SER A 85 3.84 3.23 -5.26
CA SER A 85 3.63 4.60 -5.74
C SER A 85 3.26 4.63 -7.23
N VAL A 86 3.97 3.86 -8.05
CA VAL A 86 3.70 3.75 -9.49
C VAL A 86 2.31 3.14 -9.76
N CYS A 87 1.91 2.11 -9.01
CA CYS A 87 0.56 1.54 -9.11
C CYS A 87 -0.53 2.56 -8.74
N SER A 88 -0.30 3.38 -7.71
CA SER A 88 -1.25 4.43 -7.33
C SER A 88 -1.44 5.48 -8.43
N LEU A 89 -0.35 5.90 -9.09
CA LEU A 89 -0.42 6.84 -10.21
C LEU A 89 -1.22 6.27 -11.39
N TYR A 90 -1.08 4.97 -11.67
CA TYR A 90 -1.87 4.30 -12.70
C TYR A 90 -3.37 4.35 -12.40
N ILE A 91 -3.76 4.09 -11.15
CA ILE A 91 -5.17 4.11 -10.74
C ILE A 91 -5.76 5.52 -10.85
N VAL A 92 -5.03 6.56 -10.39
CA VAL A 92 -5.47 7.95 -10.50
C VAL A 92 -5.60 8.39 -11.96
N ALA A 93 -4.63 8.02 -12.81
CA ALA A 93 -4.66 8.31 -14.24
C ALA A 93 -5.87 7.66 -14.92
N HIS A 94 -6.17 6.41 -14.59
CA HIS A 94 -7.36 5.72 -15.10
C HIS A 94 -8.66 6.46 -14.73
N ILE A 95 -8.82 6.82 -13.46
CA ILE A 95 -10.03 7.51 -12.97
C ILE A 95 -10.20 8.86 -13.69
N HIS A 96 -9.11 9.62 -13.88
CA HIS A 96 -9.16 10.91 -14.57
C HIS A 96 -9.49 10.76 -16.07
N LEU A 97 -8.90 9.78 -16.75
CA LEU A 97 -9.14 9.53 -18.17
C LEU A 97 -10.56 9.02 -18.42
N HIS A 98 -11.09 8.20 -17.52
CA HIS A 98 -12.46 7.71 -17.59
C HIS A 98 -13.48 8.86 -17.45
N ASP A 99 -13.20 9.84 -16.59
CA ASP A 99 -14.06 11.03 -16.42
C ASP A 99 -14.09 11.93 -17.68
N VAL A 100 -12.93 12.14 -18.32
CA VAL A 100 -12.80 13.01 -19.51
C VAL A 100 -13.32 12.35 -20.80
N TYR A 101 -12.94 11.09 -21.05
CA TYR A 101 -13.18 10.45 -22.34
C TYR A 101 -14.41 9.55 -22.37
N LYS A 102 -15.03 9.28 -21.21
CA LYS A 102 -16.19 8.37 -21.04
C LYS A 102 -16.03 7.01 -21.75
N ARG A 103 -14.80 6.59 -22.00
CA ARG A 103 -14.40 5.30 -22.58
C ARG A 103 -13.27 4.72 -21.74
N ASP A 104 -13.32 3.41 -21.54
CA ASP A 104 -12.26 2.67 -20.86
C ASP A 104 -11.00 2.64 -21.72
N VAL A 105 -10.10 3.60 -21.50
CA VAL A 105 -8.82 3.67 -22.23
C VAL A 105 -7.72 2.84 -21.57
N LEU A 106 -7.80 2.58 -20.25
CA LEU A 106 -6.80 1.82 -19.49
C LEU A 106 -7.48 0.85 -18.50
N PRO A 107 -7.62 -0.45 -18.79
CA PRO A 107 -8.37 -1.36 -17.95
C PRO A 107 -7.69 -1.60 -16.59
N VAL A 108 -8.21 -0.99 -15.53
CA VAL A 108 -7.96 -1.40 -14.14
C VAL A 108 -8.66 -2.75 -13.93
N GLY A 109 -7.88 -3.82 -13.83
CA GLY A 109 -8.37 -5.20 -13.87
C GLY A 109 -9.60 -5.48 -13.00
N LYS A 110 -10.46 -6.38 -13.51
CA LYS A 110 -11.73 -6.81 -12.91
C LYS A 110 -11.60 -7.14 -11.42
N PRO A 111 -12.64 -6.89 -10.61
CA PRO A 111 -12.59 -7.14 -9.18
C PRO A 111 -12.31 -8.64 -8.88
N PRO A 112 -11.45 -8.94 -7.89
CA PRO A 112 -11.02 -10.32 -7.62
C PRO A 112 -12.18 -11.23 -7.21
N VAL A 113 -13.22 -10.68 -6.59
CA VAL A 113 -14.45 -11.42 -6.24
C VAL A 113 -15.21 -11.93 -7.48
N GLU A 114 -15.16 -11.20 -8.59
CA GLU A 114 -15.83 -11.59 -9.83
C GLU A 114 -15.02 -12.64 -10.59
N VAL A 115 -13.69 -12.56 -10.52
CA VAL A 115 -12.80 -13.63 -10.99
C VAL A 115 -13.05 -14.91 -10.19
N LEU A 116 -13.18 -14.82 -8.87
CA LEU A 116 -13.46 -15.95 -8.00
C LEU A 116 -14.84 -16.56 -8.29
N HIS A 117 -15.87 -15.72 -8.48
CA HIS A 117 -17.22 -16.17 -8.84
C HIS A 117 -17.24 -16.86 -10.21
N ALA A 118 -16.54 -16.31 -11.21
CA ALA A 118 -16.41 -16.93 -12.53
C ALA A 118 -15.62 -18.25 -12.49
N TRP A 119 -14.64 -18.37 -11.60
CA TRP A 119 -13.89 -19.62 -11.40
C TRP A 119 -14.75 -20.69 -10.69
N TYR A 120 -15.54 -20.28 -9.69
CA TYR A 120 -16.48 -21.15 -8.98
C TYR A 120 -17.60 -21.66 -9.90
N CYS A 121 -18.20 -20.78 -10.70
CA CYS A 121 -19.23 -21.16 -11.68
C CYS A 121 -18.70 -22.14 -12.74
N ARG A 122 -17.44 -21.94 -13.19
CA ARG A 122 -16.78 -22.88 -14.12
C ARG A 122 -16.50 -24.25 -13.51
N HIS A 123 -16.23 -24.33 -12.21
CA HIS A 123 -16.02 -25.63 -11.53
C HIS A 123 -17.35 -26.33 -11.18
N CYS A 124 -18.41 -25.58 -10.88
CA CYS A 124 -19.72 -26.17 -10.60
C CYS A 124 -20.44 -26.66 -11.87
N SER A 125 -20.24 -26.01 -13.01
CA SER A 125 -20.79 -26.45 -14.30
C SER A 125 -20.11 -27.70 -14.88
N ARG A 126 -18.99 -28.14 -14.30
CA ARG A 126 -18.19 -29.28 -14.78
C ARG A 126 -18.35 -30.54 -13.92
N ARG A 127 -19.24 -30.50 -12.91
CA ARG A 127 -19.69 -31.67 -12.15
C ARG A 127 -21.14 -31.98 -12.46
#